data_AF-W7I524-F1
#
_entry.id   AF-W7I524-F1
#
_cell.length_a   1.000
_cell.length_b   1.000
_cell.length_c   1.000
_cell.angle_alpha   90.00
_cell.angle_beta   90.00
_cell.angle_gamma   90.00
#
_symmetry.space_group_name_H-M   'P 1'
#
loop_
_entity.id
_entity.type
_entity.pdbx_description
1 polymer ?
#
loop_
_entity_poly.entity_id
_entity_poly.type
_entity_poly.pdbx_seq_one_letter_code
_entity_poly.pdbx_strand_id
1 'polypeptide(L)' 'MHLMYTLDPSGNRIYTLKKIAHSEVTKSAHPARFSPDDKYSRHRVTLKKRFGMLLTQQAITKPM' A
#
# COMPACT_ATOMS: atom_id res chain seq x y z
N MET A 1 -9.61 8.25 10.18
CA MET A 1 -8.75 7.09 10.51
C MET A 1 -7.51 7.58 11.23
N HIS A 2 -7.38 7.26 12.52
CA HIS A 2 -6.26 7.72 13.35
C HIS A 2 -5.13 6.70 13.49
N LEU A 3 -5.39 5.43 13.19
CA LEU A 3 -4.38 4.38 13.28
C LEU A 3 -3.41 4.47 12.10
N MET A 4 -2.13 4.62 12.45
CA MET A 4 -1.01 4.74 11.52
C MET A 4 0.00 3.62 11.75
N TYR A 5 0.94 3.41 10.82
CA TYR A 5 2.03 2.46 10.98
C TYR A 5 3.31 2.88 10.23
N THR A 6 4.45 2.34 10.66
CA THR A 6 5.71 2.22 9.90
C THR A 6 6.08 0.74 9.74
N LEU A 7 7.04 0.43 8.87
CA LEU A 7 7.55 -0.94 8.69
C LEU A 7 8.84 -1.12 9.48
N ASP A 8 8.97 -2.25 10.17
CA ASP A 8 10.24 -2.67 10.76
C ASP A 8 11.18 -3.25 9.68
N PRO A 9 12.47 -3.52 9.99
CA PRO A 9 13.40 -4.14 9.05
C PRO A 9 12.97 -5.52 8.53
N SER A 10 12.09 -6.21 9.27
CA SER A 10 11.53 -7.53 8.92
C SER A 10 10.24 -7.43 8.09
N GLY A 11 9.73 -6.23 7.82
CA GLY A 11 8.48 -5.99 7.09
C GLY A 11 7.20 -6.04 7.93
N ASN A 12 7.28 -6.17 9.25
CA ASN A 12 6.12 -6.12 10.14
C ASN A 12 5.67 -4.67 10.38
N ARG A 13 4.39 -4.49 10.68
CA ARG A 13 3.80 -3.17 10.96
C ARG A 13 3.97 -2.80 12.43
N ILE A 14 4.58 -1.65 12.70
CA ILE A 14 4.60 -1.03 14.03
C ILE A 14 3.52 0.05 14.05
N TYR A 15 2.47 -0.16 14.86
CA TYR A 15 1.33 0.75 14.92
C TYR A 15 1.56 1.95 15.83
N THR A 16 0.96 3.08 15.47
CA THR A 16 1.03 4.33 16.23
C THR A 16 -0.15 5.24 15.89
N LEU A 17 -0.41 6.24 16.74
CA LEU A 17 -1.35 7.34 16.45
C LEU A 17 -0.64 8.61 15.96
N LYS A 18 0.71 8.64 16.04
CA LYS A 18 1.52 9.78 15.61
C LYS A 18 1.59 9.87 14.08
N LYS A 19 1.68 11.09 13.55
CA LYS A 19 1.89 11.35 12.10
C LYS A 19 3.35 11.22 11.67
N ILE A 20 4.27 11.37 12.61
CA ILE A 20 5.71 11.18 12.41
C ILE A 20 6.23 10.31 13.56
N ALA A 21 6.97 9.26 13.25
CA ALA A 21 7.59 8.36 14.22
C ALA A 21 8.99 7.99 13.73
N HIS A 22 10.00 8.04 14.61
CA HIS A 22 11.39 7.73 14.27
C HIS A 22 11.91 8.50 13.03
N SER A 23 11.52 9.77 12.90
CA SER A 23 11.83 10.62 11.74
C SER A 23 11.26 10.14 10.40
N GLU A 24 10.35 9.17 10.39
CA GLU A 24 9.58 8.71 9.23
C GLU A 24 8.13 9.19 9.30
N VAL A 25 7.56 9.56 8.14
CA VAL A 25 6.13 9.88 8.02
C VAL A 25 5.33 8.57 8.04
N THR A 26 4.37 8.49 8.96
CA THR A 26 3.58 7.26 9.17
C THR A 26 2.48 7.11 8.11
N LYS A 27 2.17 5.86 7.74
CA LYS A 27 1.13 5.52 6.75
C LYS A 27 -0.18 5.13 7.43
N SER A 28 -1.33 5.39 6.80
CA SER A 28 -2.63 4.93 7.31
C SER A 28 -2.65 3.41 7.40
N ALA A 29 -3.04 2.86 8.55
CA ALA A 29 -3.22 1.42 8.73
C ALA A 29 -4.43 0.86 7.95
N HIS A 30 -5.32 1.75 7.51
CA HIS A 30 -6.55 1.39 6.81
C HIS A 30 -6.39 1.55 5.30
N PRO A 31 -6.91 0.61 4.49
CA PRO A 31 -6.88 0.71 3.03
C PRO A 31 -7.73 1.87 2.52
N ALA A 32 -7.48 2.29 1.29
CA ALA A 32 -8.34 3.24 0.60
C ALA A 32 -9.77 2.67 0.45
N ARG A 33 -10.79 3.52 0.60
CA ARG A 33 -12.19 3.12 0.50
C ARG A 33 -12.51 2.61 -0.91
N PHE A 34 -13.17 1.46 -1.00
CA PHE A 34 -13.72 0.96 -2.25
C PHE A 34 -14.89 1.84 -2.72
N SER A 35 -14.91 2.18 -4.01
CA SER A 35 -16.03 2.88 -4.67
C SER A 35 -16.38 2.14 -5.96
N PRO A 36 -17.65 1.75 -6.17
CA PRO A 36 -18.07 1.15 -7.43
C PRO A 36 -17.84 2.06 -8.65
N ASP A 37 -18.05 3.36 -8.50
CA ASP A 37 -17.92 4.37 -9.56
C ASP A 37 -16.47 4.79 -9.88
N ASP A 38 -15.44 4.16 -9.28
CA ASP A 38 -14.05 4.63 -9.35
C ASP A 38 -13.57 5.12 -10.75
N LYS A 39 -13.69 6.44 -10.96
CA LYS A 39 -13.42 7.14 -12.23
C LYS A 39 -11.96 7.06 -12.63
N TYR A 40 -11.07 6.81 -11.67
CA TYR A 40 -9.63 6.73 -11.88
C TYR A 40 -9.12 5.28 -11.97
N SER A 41 -10.01 4.29 -12.04
CA SER A 41 -9.66 2.87 -12.22
C SER A 41 -8.72 2.63 -13.40
N ARG A 42 -9.01 3.21 -14.58
CA ARG A 42 -8.15 3.12 -15.77
C ARG A 42 -6.74 3.65 -15.49
N HIS A 43 -6.63 4.85 -14.92
CA HIS A 43 -5.35 5.48 -14.60
C HIS A 43 -4.52 4.63 -13.63
N ARG A 44 -5.16 4.09 -12.59
CA ARG A 44 -4.49 3.21 -11.61
C ARG A 44 -3.95 1.94 -12.27
N VAL A 45 -4.74 1.29 -13.12
CA VAL A 45 -4.30 0.07 -13.83
C VAL A 45 -3.16 0.39 -14.80
N THR A 46 -3.22 1.49 -15.55
CA THR A 46 -2.14 1.91 -16.46
C THR A 46 -0.83 2.17 -15.72
N LEU A 47 -0.87 2.86 -14.57
CA LEU A 47 0.30 3.06 -13.73
C LEU A 47 0.88 1.75 -13.21
N LYS A 48 0.04 0.85 -12.67
CA LYS A 48 0.49 -0.47 -12.22
C LYS A 48 1.15 -1.25 -13.36
N LYS A 49 0.59 -1.22 -14.57
CA LYS A 49 1.15 -1.88 -15.75
C LYS A 49 2.53 -1.33 -16.12
N ARG A 50 2.70 0.00 -16.08
CA ARG A 50 3.97 0.67 -16.40
C ARG A 50 5.11 0.26 -15.47
N PHE A 51 4.80 0.05 -14.19
CA PHE A 51 5.79 -0.33 -13.17
C PHE A 51 5.88 -1.84 -12.93
N GLY A 52 5.26 -2.69 -13.75
CA GLY A 52 5.32 -4.14 -13.56
C GLY A 52 4.62 -4.64 -12.29
N MET A 53 3.69 -3.86 -11.73
CA MET A 53 3.01 -4.16 -10.46
C MET A 53 1.72 -4.96 -10.63
N LEU A 54 1.34 -5.33 -11.86
CA LEU A 54 0.21 -6.22 -12.07
C LEU A 54 0.61 -7.64 -11.67
N LEU A 55 -0.31 -8.37 -11.04
CA LEU A 55 -0.10 -9.78 -10.68
C LEU A 55 0.25 -10.65 -11.90
N THR A 56 -0.25 -10.29 -13.08
CA THR A 56 0.05 -10.97 -14.35
C THR A 56 1.45 -10.68 -14.89
N GLN A 57 2.13 -9.65 -14.38
CA GLN A 57 3.50 -9.28 -14.77
C GLN A 57 4.54 -9.79 -13.79
N GLN A 58 4.14 -10.08 -12.54
CA GLN A 58 5.00 -10.72 -11.58
C GLN A 58 5.18 -12.17 -12.00
N ALA A 59 6.43 -12.65 -12.02
CA ALA A 59 6.68 -14.07 -12.17
C ALA A 59 5.87 -14.82 -11.10
N ILE A 60 5.41 -16.03 -11.41
CA ILE A 60 4.79 -16.91 -10.42
C ILE A 60 5.91 -17.41 -9.49
N THR A 61 6.57 -16.52 -8.77
CA THR A 61 7.33 -16.87 -7.58
C THR A 61 6.30 -17.06 -6.48
N LYS A 62 5.67 -18.23 -6.49
CA LYS A 62 5.06 -18.76 -5.26
C LYS A 62 6.22 -19.02 -4.31
N PRO A 63 6.26 -18.30 -3.18
CA PRO A 63 6.09 -19.04 -1.94
C PRO A 63 5.21 -18.24 -0.97
N MET A 64 4.05 -18.80 -0.62
CA MET A 64 3.68 -19.31 0.71
C MET A 64 2.40 -20.12 0.57
#